data_AF-A0A815QG15-F1
#
_entry.id   AF-A0A815QG15-F1
#
_cell.length_a   1.000
_cell.length_b   1.000
_cell.length_c   1.000
_cell.angle_alpha   90.00
_cell.angle_beta   90.00
_cell.angle_gamma   90.00
#
_symmetry.space_group_name_H-M   'P 1'
#
loop_
_entity.id
_entity.type
_entity.pdbx_description
1 polymer ?
#
loop_
_entity_poly.entity_id
_entity_poly.type
_entity_poly.pdbx_seq_one_letter_code
_entity_poly.pdbx_strand_id
1 'polypeptide(L)'
;MTTTVAATTLSINIHLSPDEVLFYANDTFYEFVEQCLDVLKVECEALNDIQTRVCFRLKDNTYMVKPGTVAGVEDFVGTLRAKDREYLKKIEQQRKKSQREADNDESANTNQTPASQPLTANSSAGSSLALLSTDNSPSTPSKALPSINDCKQSINEFIGKWCKSHTPGILLHENGIYDISQLPPDILSYSNGQFFDFIKKYVGTAECEILEKQAITNVRLLLRIKHPFSLFDVNCEDLVDLKRRACFIYPNTNEYVVRPGIKYNIEYVTELLRRFQQNFDKLNNNDTNLFKTTTTCLQANEQPATLLKNLNDFVNNSREQNEHQPFLFAFLENIINNLGRSKNNYEYNEYVQRFATALHILVGSNTYEFIRINLPGALPYVSTQEQHNKNIDLKMNECQFRFDRLKGHLDTINSNFVYLSEDCSGVVSKISYDVSTNSFVDFVPSLHKGIPQTSSYQTDDFEQLQERFMTIAKSSLINIHMVEPLLPSLTSTTTTMSTQPFKSRPFLLATCVFRY
;
A
#
# COMPACT_ATOMS: atom_id res chain seq x y z
N MET A 1 -9.50 -37.21 7.89
CA MET A 1 -10.16 -35.88 7.92
C MET A 1 -9.07 -34.83 7.84
N THR A 2 -8.82 -34.31 6.64
CA THR A 2 -7.82 -33.27 6.37
C THR A 2 -8.48 -31.91 6.57
N THR A 3 -8.25 -31.31 7.72
CA THR A 3 -8.81 -30.01 8.09
C THR A 3 -7.89 -28.91 7.55
N THR A 4 -8.31 -28.25 6.48
CA THR A 4 -7.63 -27.07 5.93
C THR A 4 -7.84 -25.91 6.89
N VAL A 5 -6.76 -25.44 7.54
CA VAL A 5 -6.78 -24.28 8.42
C VAL A 5 -6.76 -23.03 7.54
N ALA A 6 -7.90 -22.34 7.43
CA ALA A 6 -7.95 -21.00 6.86
C ALA A 6 -7.36 -20.01 7.89
N ALA A 7 -6.20 -19.43 7.57
CA ALA A 7 -5.63 -18.32 8.31
C ALA A 7 -6.42 -17.05 7.94
N THR A 8 -7.15 -16.49 8.89
CA THR A 8 -7.79 -15.19 8.76
C THR A 8 -6.73 -14.13 9.01
N THR A 9 -6.21 -13.52 7.94
CA THR A 9 -5.26 -12.41 8.05
C THR A 9 -6.03 -11.15 8.46
N LEU A 10 -5.92 -10.74 9.72
CA LEU A 10 -6.28 -9.40 10.15
C LEU A 10 -5.22 -8.46 9.57
N SER A 11 -5.57 -7.62 8.61
CA SER A 11 -4.68 -6.57 8.08
C SER A 11 -4.53 -5.46 9.13
N ILE A 12 -3.71 -5.70 10.15
CA ILE A 12 -3.24 -4.65 11.04
C ILE A 12 -2.18 -3.87 10.26
N ASN A 13 -2.42 -2.58 10.03
CA ASN A 13 -1.36 -1.65 9.63
C ASN A 13 -0.32 -1.62 10.75
N ILE A 14 0.70 -2.48 10.65
CA ILE A 14 1.84 -2.42 11.56
C ILE A 14 2.63 -1.17 11.16
N HIS A 15 2.38 -0.09 11.91
CA HIS A 15 3.08 1.16 11.78
C HIS A 15 4.49 1.03 12.38
N LEU A 16 5.43 0.65 11.54
CA LEU A 16 6.85 0.79 11.83
C LEU A 16 7.23 2.26 11.78
N SER A 17 8.01 2.75 12.75
CA SER A 17 8.54 4.11 12.73
C SER A 17 9.36 4.32 11.44
N PRO A 18 9.11 5.39 10.66
CA PRO A 18 9.98 5.79 9.55
C PRO A 18 11.46 5.95 9.88
N ASP A 19 11.83 6.13 11.15
CA ASP A 19 13.23 6.15 11.57
C ASP A 19 13.85 4.73 11.65
N GLU A 20 13.04 3.67 11.59
CA GLU A 20 13.45 2.27 11.77
C GLU A 20 13.37 1.40 10.50
N VAL A 21 12.73 1.87 9.42
CA VAL A 21 12.56 1.11 8.16
C VAL A 21 13.12 1.84 6.92
N LEU A 22 13.33 3.15 7.00
CA LEU A 22 13.82 3.97 5.89
C LEU A 22 15.17 4.58 6.23
N PHE A 23 16.18 3.72 6.22
CA PHE A 23 17.56 4.16 6.13
C PHE A 23 18.12 3.54 4.84
N TYR A 24 18.08 4.30 3.74
CA TYR A 24 18.84 4.08 2.49
C TYR A 24 18.41 2.95 1.55
N ALA A 25 17.44 3.26 0.71
CA ALA A 25 17.36 2.68 -0.63
C ALA A 25 17.85 3.75 -1.63
N ASN A 26 19.05 3.57 -2.19
CA ASN A 26 19.53 4.37 -3.31
C ASN A 26 18.89 3.87 -4.63
N ASP A 27 19.08 4.61 -5.73
CA ASP A 27 18.59 4.19 -7.06
C ASP A 27 19.02 2.75 -7.41
N THR A 28 20.23 2.34 -6.99
CA THR A 28 20.74 0.99 -7.17
C THR A 28 19.93 -0.08 -6.43
N PHE A 29 19.40 0.21 -5.24
CA PHE A 29 18.53 -0.73 -4.50
C PHE A 29 17.18 -0.90 -5.20
N TYR A 30 16.61 0.19 -5.72
CA TYR A 30 15.36 0.12 -6.47
C TYR A 30 15.53 -0.68 -7.76
N GLU A 31 16.62 -0.42 -8.49
CA GLU A 31 16.99 -1.20 -9.67
C GLU A 31 17.24 -2.66 -9.32
N PHE A 32 17.90 -2.94 -8.18
CA PHE A 32 18.13 -4.29 -7.71
C PHE A 32 16.80 -5.06 -7.45
N VAL A 33 15.83 -4.39 -6.82
CA VAL A 33 14.49 -4.97 -6.59
C VAL A 33 13.76 -5.23 -7.90
N GLU A 34 13.89 -4.35 -8.89
CA GLU A 34 13.35 -4.56 -10.25
C GLU A 34 14.08 -5.71 -10.98
N GLN A 35 15.41 -5.81 -10.85
CA GLN A 35 16.24 -6.88 -11.43
C GLN A 35 15.96 -8.25 -10.80
N CYS A 36 15.47 -8.32 -9.56
CA CYS A 36 15.02 -9.58 -8.97
C CYS A 36 13.94 -10.26 -9.83
N LEU A 37 13.11 -9.47 -10.54
CA LEU A 37 12.10 -10.02 -11.45
C LEU A 37 12.70 -10.72 -12.66
N ASP A 38 13.92 -10.37 -13.09
CA ASP A 38 14.60 -11.07 -14.19
C ASP A 38 15.09 -12.45 -13.77
N VAL A 39 15.39 -12.66 -12.48
CA VAL A 39 15.78 -13.99 -11.97
C VAL A 39 14.64 -15.00 -12.12
N LEU A 40 13.38 -14.56 -12.12
CA LEU A 40 12.22 -15.41 -12.38
C LEU A 40 12.18 -16.01 -13.80
N LYS A 41 12.95 -15.45 -14.73
CA LYS A 41 13.04 -15.96 -16.11
C LYS A 41 14.04 -17.11 -16.22
N VAL A 42 14.85 -17.37 -15.19
CA VAL A 42 15.88 -18.43 -15.17
C VAL A 42 15.24 -19.77 -14.87
N GLU A 43 15.50 -20.80 -15.67
CA GLU A 43 15.09 -22.17 -15.35
C GLU A 43 15.87 -22.69 -14.13
N CYS A 44 15.20 -22.82 -12.99
CA CYS A 44 15.79 -23.33 -11.77
C CYS A 44 14.75 -24.14 -10.97
N GLU A 45 15.05 -25.40 -10.65
CA GLU A 45 14.14 -26.28 -9.90
C GLU A 45 13.78 -25.69 -8.52
N ALA A 46 14.73 -25.01 -7.87
CA ALA A 46 14.50 -24.33 -6.60
C ALA A 46 13.54 -23.12 -6.71
N LEU A 47 13.35 -22.59 -7.91
CA LEU A 47 12.42 -21.49 -8.19
C LEU A 47 11.05 -21.98 -8.67
N ASN A 48 10.86 -23.27 -8.94
CA ASN A 48 9.67 -23.77 -9.63
C ASN A 48 8.35 -23.50 -8.86
N ASP A 49 8.32 -23.68 -7.53
CA ASP A 49 7.13 -23.37 -6.71
C ASP A 49 6.80 -21.87 -6.72
N ILE A 50 7.81 -21.00 -6.76
CA ILE A 50 7.59 -19.56 -6.88
C ILE A 50 7.14 -19.21 -8.31
N GLN A 51 7.84 -19.71 -9.32
CA GLN A 51 7.57 -19.44 -10.73
C GLN A 51 6.14 -19.81 -11.10
N THR A 52 5.62 -20.94 -10.63
CA THR A 52 4.21 -21.32 -10.86
C THR A 52 3.22 -20.33 -10.23
N ARG A 53 3.59 -19.65 -9.15
CA ARG A 53 2.74 -18.65 -8.47
C ARG A 53 2.86 -17.25 -9.07
N VAL A 54 4.05 -16.83 -9.48
CA VAL A 54 4.31 -15.43 -9.88
C VAL A 54 4.58 -15.25 -11.38
N CYS A 55 4.73 -16.34 -12.13
CA CYS A 55 4.95 -16.35 -13.57
C CYS A 55 3.87 -17.18 -14.30
N PHE A 56 3.76 -16.95 -15.59
CA PHE A 56 3.17 -17.87 -16.54
C PHE A 56 4.28 -18.71 -17.15
N ARG A 57 4.11 -20.03 -17.18
CA ARG A 57 4.98 -20.94 -17.94
C ARG A 57 4.52 -20.95 -19.39
N LEU A 58 5.45 -20.64 -20.30
CA LEU A 58 5.24 -20.60 -21.74
C LEU A 58 5.45 -21.99 -22.36
N LYS A 59 4.93 -22.20 -23.58
CA LYS A 59 5.07 -23.50 -24.29
C LYS A 59 6.52 -23.89 -24.61
N ASP A 60 7.41 -22.92 -24.71
CA ASP A 60 8.85 -23.13 -24.91
C ASP A 60 9.60 -23.36 -23.58
N ASN A 61 8.87 -23.61 -22.48
CA ASN A 61 9.36 -23.73 -21.10
C ASN A 61 9.95 -22.46 -20.49
N THR A 62 9.94 -21.33 -21.19
CA THR A 62 10.34 -20.05 -20.59
C THR A 62 9.25 -19.50 -19.66
N TYR A 63 9.62 -18.51 -18.84
CA TYR A 63 8.72 -17.91 -17.85
C TYR A 63 8.49 -16.43 -18.14
N MET A 64 7.22 -16.00 -18.01
CA MET A 64 6.85 -14.60 -18.05
C MET A 64 6.27 -14.17 -16.71
N VAL A 65 6.85 -13.16 -16.06
CA VAL A 65 6.33 -12.64 -14.79
C VAL A 65 4.91 -12.09 -14.99
N LYS A 66 4.00 -12.41 -14.05
CA LYS A 66 2.62 -11.94 -14.07
C LYS A 66 2.58 -10.41 -13.96
N PRO A 67 1.77 -9.70 -14.77
CA PRO A 67 1.71 -8.23 -14.74
C PRO A 67 1.40 -7.62 -13.36
N GLY A 68 0.56 -8.27 -12.55
CA GLY A 68 0.25 -7.82 -11.19
C GLY A 68 1.43 -7.94 -10.23
N THR A 69 2.28 -8.96 -10.38
CA THR A 69 3.54 -9.07 -9.63
C THR A 69 4.46 -7.90 -9.97
N VAL A 70 4.61 -7.59 -11.26
CA VAL A 70 5.42 -6.44 -11.72
C VAL A 70 4.86 -5.15 -11.14
N ALA A 71 3.55 -4.92 -11.27
CA ALA A 71 2.89 -3.72 -10.75
C ALA A 71 3.02 -3.59 -9.23
N GLY A 72 3.04 -4.71 -8.49
CA GLY A 72 3.21 -4.72 -7.03
C GLY A 72 4.63 -4.35 -6.61
N VAL A 73 5.64 -4.83 -7.33
CA VAL A 73 7.02 -4.40 -7.13
C VAL A 73 7.19 -2.91 -7.46
N GLU A 74 6.63 -2.45 -8.57
CA GLU A 74 6.64 -1.03 -8.94
C GLU A 74 5.89 -0.14 -7.90
N ASP A 75 4.81 -0.64 -7.29
CA ASP A 75 4.11 0.04 -6.19
C ASP A 75 4.94 0.17 -4.93
N PHE A 76 5.60 -0.92 -4.55
CA PHE A 76 6.52 -0.91 -3.42
C PHE A 76 7.69 0.05 -3.65
N VAL A 77 8.38 -0.05 -4.79
CA VAL A 77 9.49 0.83 -5.16
C VAL A 77 9.03 2.30 -5.21
N GLY A 78 7.87 2.57 -5.82
CA GLY A 78 7.29 3.91 -5.87
C GLY A 78 6.99 4.49 -4.48
N THR A 79 6.49 3.65 -3.57
CA THR A 79 6.20 4.03 -2.18
C THR A 79 7.48 4.34 -1.40
N LEU A 80 8.52 3.50 -1.55
CA LEU A 80 9.83 3.75 -0.95
C LEU A 80 10.42 5.07 -1.45
N ARG A 81 10.43 5.31 -2.77
CA ARG A 81 10.89 6.57 -3.36
C ARG A 81 10.11 7.77 -2.84
N ALA A 82 8.79 7.65 -2.64
CA ALA A 82 7.98 8.73 -2.08
C ALA A 82 8.35 9.04 -0.63
N LYS A 83 8.62 8.00 0.18
CA LYS A 83 9.04 8.16 1.56
C LYS A 83 10.45 8.74 1.70
N ASP A 84 11.38 8.31 0.84
CA ASP A 84 12.72 8.88 0.77
C ASP A 84 12.67 10.39 0.45
N ARG A 85 11.82 10.81 -0.50
CA ARG A 85 11.59 12.23 -0.79
C ARG A 85 11.00 13.00 0.39
N GLU A 86 10.03 12.42 1.11
CA GLU A 86 9.45 13.03 2.32
C GLU A 86 10.54 13.29 3.37
N TYR A 87 11.47 12.35 3.50
CA TYR A 87 12.58 12.41 4.43
C TYR A 87 13.63 13.46 4.03
N LEU A 88 14.07 13.48 2.76
CA LEU A 88 15.00 14.50 2.25
C LEU A 88 14.47 15.92 2.46
N LYS A 89 13.15 16.14 2.27
CA LYS A 89 12.50 17.42 2.59
C LYS A 89 12.62 17.79 4.06
N LYS A 90 12.52 16.82 4.99
CA LYS A 90 12.67 17.07 6.44
C LYS A 90 14.10 17.43 6.80
N ILE A 91 15.10 16.76 6.23
CA ILE A 91 16.52 17.12 6.41
C ILE A 91 16.77 18.55 5.92
N GLU A 92 16.27 18.89 4.73
CA GLU A 92 16.45 20.22 4.16
C GLU A 92 15.78 21.30 5.04
N GLN A 93 14.60 21.02 5.57
CA GLN A 93 13.91 21.90 6.52
C GLN A 93 14.69 22.06 7.82
N GLN A 94 15.25 20.99 8.37
CA GLN A 94 16.09 21.05 9.58
C GLN A 94 17.36 21.85 9.34
N ARG A 95 18.05 21.65 8.20
CA ARG A 95 19.23 22.44 7.83
C ARG A 95 18.92 23.92 7.69
N LYS A 96 17.81 24.26 7.02
CA LYS A 96 17.35 25.66 6.91
C LYS A 96 17.00 26.27 8.27
N LYS A 97 16.48 25.47 9.21
CA LYS A 97 16.19 25.92 10.57
C LYS A 97 17.49 26.21 11.34
N SER A 98 18.44 25.28 11.34
CA SER A 98 19.74 25.47 12.01
C SER A 98 20.53 26.64 11.43
N GLN A 99 20.45 26.88 10.11
CA GLN A 99 21.11 28.02 9.49
C GLN A 99 20.50 29.36 9.89
N ARG A 100 19.16 29.43 9.98
CA ARG A 100 18.47 30.64 10.49
C ARG A 100 18.77 30.93 11.96
N GLU A 101 18.96 29.88 12.76
CA GLU A 101 19.34 30.02 14.18
C GLU A 101 20.78 30.57 14.28
N ALA A 102 21.71 30.09 13.46
CA ALA A 102 23.07 30.62 13.40
C ALA A 102 23.13 32.09 12.93
N ASP A 103 22.37 32.47 11.90
CA ASP A 103 22.35 33.84 11.36
C ASP A 103 21.71 34.85 12.34
N ASN A 104 20.76 34.40 13.18
CA ASN A 104 20.12 35.24 14.20
C ASN A 104 21.02 35.51 15.40
N ASP A 105 21.90 34.57 15.76
CA ASP A 105 22.86 34.78 16.84
C ASP A 105 23.98 35.76 16.45
N GLU A 106 24.36 35.83 15.17
CA GLU A 106 25.33 36.84 14.68
C GLU A 106 24.75 38.26 14.61
N SER A 107 23.45 38.40 14.38
CA SER A 107 22.79 39.71 14.24
C SER A 107 22.36 40.35 15.57
N ALA A 108 22.37 39.60 16.67
CA ALA A 108 22.12 40.14 18.02
C ALA A 108 23.29 40.97 18.60
N ASN A 109 24.45 41.02 17.93
CA ASN A 109 25.64 41.69 18.45
C ASN A 109 26.04 43.00 17.73
N THR A 110 25.14 43.61 16.95
CA THR A 110 25.41 44.92 16.31
C THR A 110 24.38 45.97 16.73
N ASN A 111 24.81 46.86 17.62
CA ASN A 111 24.01 47.97 18.12
C ASN A 111 24.19 49.24 17.27
N GLN A 112 23.10 50.01 17.16
CA GLN A 112 22.96 51.46 16.82
C GLN A 112 22.80 51.90 15.36
N THR A 113 21.61 52.44 15.01
CA THR A 113 21.30 53.90 14.83
C THR A 113 19.94 54.08 14.09
N PRO A 114 19.13 55.13 14.35
CA PRO A 114 17.69 55.15 14.00
C PRO A 114 17.31 56.04 12.79
N ALA A 115 16.02 55.89 12.44
CA ALA A 115 15.08 56.87 11.86
C ALA A 115 14.73 56.76 10.36
N SER A 116 13.45 56.48 10.08
CA SER A 116 12.48 57.41 9.45
C SER A 116 11.43 56.66 8.59
N GLN A 117 10.16 56.81 8.95
CA GLN A 117 8.96 56.68 8.09
C GLN A 117 8.99 57.74 6.94
N PRO A 118 8.11 57.78 5.89
CA PRO A 118 6.67 57.41 5.93
C PRO A 118 5.89 57.04 4.61
N LEU A 119 4.60 56.71 4.82
CA LEU A 119 3.36 57.07 4.06
C LEU A 119 2.96 56.45 2.67
N THR A 120 1.86 55.67 2.73
CA THR A 120 0.56 55.72 1.98
C THR A 120 0.46 56.00 0.46
N ALA A 121 -0.40 55.23 -0.24
CA ALA A 121 -1.40 55.77 -1.18
C ALA A 121 -2.56 54.80 -1.49
N ASN A 122 -3.74 55.42 -1.70
CA ASN A 122 -5.08 54.85 -1.85
C ASN A 122 -5.38 54.25 -3.25
N SER A 123 -6.36 53.35 -3.27
CA SER A 123 -7.08 52.84 -4.43
C SER A 123 -8.37 53.64 -4.71
N SER A 124 -8.67 53.95 -5.97
CA SER A 124 -9.94 54.55 -6.42
C SER A 124 -10.50 53.89 -7.70
N ALA A 125 -11.73 53.38 -7.57
CA ALA A 125 -12.91 53.41 -8.43
C ALA A 125 -12.86 53.53 -9.99
N GLY A 126 -13.82 52.83 -10.63
CA GLY A 126 -14.43 53.16 -11.94
C GLY A 126 -15.23 51.96 -12.50
N SER A 127 -16.57 51.87 -12.33
CA SER A 127 -17.65 52.36 -13.25
C SER A 127 -17.77 51.52 -14.54
N SER A 128 -18.81 50.71 -14.85
CA SER A 128 -20.28 50.88 -15.01
C SER A 128 -20.75 50.97 -16.48
N LEU A 129 -21.95 50.40 -16.74
CA LEU A 129 -22.88 50.47 -17.89
C LEU A 129 -22.67 49.43 -19.03
N ALA A 130 -23.56 48.46 -19.30
CA ALA A 130 -25.00 48.48 -19.70
C ALA A 130 -25.20 49.06 -21.13
N LEU A 131 -26.03 48.58 -22.07
CA LEU A 131 -27.39 48.02 -22.07
C LEU A 131 -27.66 47.46 -23.51
N LEU A 132 -28.48 46.39 -23.66
CA LEU A 132 -29.68 46.21 -24.55
C LEU A 132 -29.64 46.65 -26.05
N SER A 133 -30.22 45.99 -27.08
CA SER A 133 -31.44 45.19 -27.23
C SER A 133 -31.58 44.60 -28.67
N THR A 134 -32.37 43.52 -28.81
CA THR A 134 -33.38 43.15 -29.86
C THR A 134 -33.05 43.30 -31.38
N ASP A 135 -33.51 42.50 -32.36
CA ASP A 135 -34.79 41.81 -32.53
C ASP A 135 -34.81 40.90 -33.78
N ASN A 136 -35.88 40.11 -33.92
CA ASN A 136 -36.16 39.03 -34.89
C ASN A 136 -36.58 39.45 -36.33
N SER A 137 -36.37 38.57 -37.33
CA SER A 137 -37.46 37.97 -38.16
C SER A 137 -36.97 37.05 -39.30
N PRO A 138 -37.83 36.15 -39.83
CA PRO A 138 -37.46 34.84 -40.37
C PRO A 138 -37.59 34.69 -41.90
N SER A 139 -36.90 33.69 -42.47
CA SER A 139 -37.18 33.19 -43.83
C SER A 139 -37.07 31.66 -43.92
N THR A 140 -37.91 31.11 -44.79
CA THR A 140 -38.33 29.71 -45.00
C THR A 140 -37.20 28.81 -45.54
N PRO A 141 -37.10 27.51 -45.16
CA PRO A 141 -35.94 26.70 -45.48
C PRO A 141 -36.06 25.99 -46.84
N SER A 142 -35.06 26.24 -47.68
CA SER A 142 -34.58 25.33 -48.73
C SER A 142 -34.24 23.97 -48.11
N LYS A 143 -34.64 22.86 -48.75
CA LYS A 143 -34.23 21.49 -48.37
C LYS A 143 -32.72 21.33 -48.58
N ALA A 144 -31.95 21.76 -47.59
CA ALA A 144 -30.53 21.46 -47.47
C ALA A 144 -30.36 19.96 -47.18
N LEU A 145 -29.33 19.36 -47.78
CA LEU A 145 -28.87 18.03 -47.37
C LEU A 145 -28.61 18.04 -45.85
N PRO A 146 -28.95 16.95 -45.14
CA PRO A 146 -28.71 16.87 -43.70
C PRO A 146 -27.26 17.19 -43.41
N SER A 147 -27.03 18.09 -42.45
CA SER A 147 -25.67 18.44 -42.07
C SER A 147 -24.97 17.20 -41.54
N ILE A 148 -23.64 17.18 -41.62
CA ILE A 148 -22.83 16.10 -41.03
C ILE A 148 -23.19 15.88 -39.55
N ASN A 149 -23.65 16.93 -38.84
CA ASN A 149 -24.10 16.82 -37.45
C ASN A 149 -25.45 16.10 -37.31
N ASP A 150 -26.38 16.29 -38.24
CA ASP A 150 -27.67 15.59 -38.26
C ASP A 150 -27.49 14.11 -38.61
N CYS A 151 -26.53 13.80 -39.49
CA CYS A 151 -26.11 12.42 -39.78
C CYS A 151 -25.45 11.77 -38.56
N LYS A 152 -24.57 12.48 -37.83
CA LYS A 152 -23.98 11.98 -36.58
C LYS A 152 -25.04 11.72 -35.51
N GLN A 153 -26.03 12.61 -35.37
CA GLN A 153 -27.11 12.43 -34.41
C GLN A 153 -28.02 11.25 -34.77
N SER A 154 -28.35 11.08 -36.06
CA SER A 154 -29.11 9.92 -36.54
C SER A 154 -28.35 8.61 -36.39
N ILE A 155 -27.03 8.59 -36.61
CA ILE A 155 -26.17 7.43 -36.36
C ILE A 155 -26.13 7.09 -34.87
N ASN A 156 -26.00 8.09 -34.00
CA ASN A 156 -26.00 7.87 -32.54
C ASN A 156 -27.36 7.37 -32.03
N GLU A 157 -28.47 7.89 -32.54
CA GLU A 157 -29.81 7.36 -32.23
C GLU A 157 -30.03 5.94 -32.76
N PHE A 158 -29.52 5.64 -33.96
CA PHE A 158 -29.58 4.31 -34.54
C PHE A 158 -28.76 3.30 -33.73
N ILE A 159 -27.53 3.65 -33.34
CA ILE A 159 -26.68 2.83 -32.45
C ILE A 159 -27.39 2.62 -31.11
N GLY A 160 -27.99 3.67 -30.54
CA GLY A 160 -28.75 3.58 -29.29
C GLY A 160 -29.97 2.65 -29.39
N LYS A 161 -30.73 2.70 -30.49
CA LYS A 161 -31.87 1.79 -30.74
C LYS A 161 -31.44 0.36 -31.08
N TRP A 162 -30.32 0.20 -31.78
CA TRP A 162 -29.76 -1.09 -32.16
C TRP A 162 -29.22 -1.85 -30.93
N CYS A 163 -28.46 -1.18 -30.06
CA CYS A 163 -27.99 -1.74 -28.79
C CYS A 163 -29.14 -2.15 -27.86
N LYS A 164 -30.27 -1.42 -27.88
CA LYS A 164 -31.47 -1.74 -27.09
C LYS A 164 -32.26 -2.94 -27.62
N SER A 165 -32.15 -3.28 -28.90
CA SER A 165 -33.02 -4.28 -29.55
C SER A 165 -32.33 -5.61 -29.87
N HIS A 166 -30.99 -5.68 -29.90
CA HIS A 166 -30.28 -6.82 -30.48
C HIS A 166 -29.12 -7.40 -29.63
N THR A 167 -29.11 -7.19 -28.32
CA THR A 167 -28.08 -7.79 -27.44
C THR A 167 -28.67 -8.75 -26.40
N PRO A 168 -28.98 -10.01 -26.76
CA PRO A 168 -29.26 -11.04 -25.78
C PRO A 168 -27.93 -11.47 -25.15
N GLY A 169 -27.62 -10.95 -23.96
CA GLY A 169 -26.53 -11.48 -23.12
C GLY A 169 -25.58 -10.47 -22.47
N ILE A 170 -25.80 -9.16 -22.58
CA ILE A 170 -25.11 -8.21 -21.69
C ILE A 170 -25.97 -8.06 -20.44
N LEU A 171 -25.55 -8.69 -19.34
CA LEU A 171 -26.00 -8.34 -17.99
C LEU A 171 -25.45 -6.95 -17.63
N LEU A 172 -26.01 -5.92 -18.27
CA LEU A 172 -26.20 -4.64 -17.60
C LEU A 172 -27.30 -4.92 -16.60
N HIS A 173 -26.98 -4.88 -15.31
CA HIS A 173 -27.99 -4.84 -14.26
C HIS A 173 -29.04 -3.78 -14.67
N GLU A 174 -30.33 -4.08 -14.49
CA GLU A 174 -31.46 -3.31 -15.04
C GLU A 174 -31.50 -1.81 -14.67
N ASN A 175 -30.58 -1.33 -13.82
CA ASN A 175 -30.51 0.04 -13.35
C ASN A 175 -29.09 0.64 -13.48
N GLY A 176 -28.73 1.10 -14.68
CA GLY A 176 -27.85 2.26 -14.85
C GLY A 176 -26.33 2.07 -14.80
N ILE A 177 -25.66 3.05 -15.42
CA ILE A 177 -24.23 3.35 -15.32
C ILE A 177 -23.92 3.59 -13.83
N TYR A 178 -23.03 2.79 -13.23
CA TYR A 178 -22.64 2.98 -11.82
C TYR A 178 -22.01 4.35 -11.63
N ASP A 179 -22.61 5.17 -10.77
CA ASP A 179 -22.06 6.45 -10.35
C ASP A 179 -21.03 6.26 -9.23
N ILE A 180 -20.06 7.17 -9.15
CA ILE A 180 -19.02 7.23 -8.10
C ILE A 180 -19.67 7.22 -6.71
N SER A 181 -20.86 7.81 -6.57
CA SER A 181 -21.66 7.86 -5.34
C SER A 181 -22.10 6.49 -4.80
N GLN A 182 -22.08 5.45 -5.64
CA GLN A 182 -22.49 4.09 -5.27
C GLN A 182 -21.32 3.19 -4.86
N LEU A 183 -20.07 3.70 -4.97
CA LEU A 183 -18.90 2.96 -4.53
C LEU A 183 -18.77 3.01 -3.00
N PRO A 184 -18.36 1.91 -2.35
CA PRO A 184 -18.02 1.91 -0.94
C PRO A 184 -16.96 2.99 -0.63
N PRO A 185 -17.06 3.71 0.51
CA PRO A 185 -16.14 4.79 0.85
C PRO A 185 -14.69 4.30 1.03
N ASP A 186 -14.52 3.03 1.39
CA ASP A 186 -13.26 2.34 1.65
C ASP A 186 -12.78 1.50 0.45
N ILE A 187 -13.41 1.63 -0.72
CA ILE A 187 -13.10 0.80 -1.91
C ILE A 187 -11.61 0.80 -2.29
N LEU A 188 -10.90 1.91 -2.09
CA LEU A 188 -9.47 2.03 -2.38
C LEU A 188 -8.57 1.16 -1.47
N SER A 189 -9.12 0.66 -0.36
CA SER A 189 -8.45 -0.24 0.58
C SER A 189 -8.71 -1.73 0.31
N TYR A 190 -9.63 -2.06 -0.61
CA TYR A 190 -10.00 -3.44 -0.88
C TYR A 190 -8.81 -4.24 -1.43
N SER A 191 -8.63 -5.42 -0.85
CA SER A 191 -7.58 -6.37 -1.23
C SER A 191 -8.07 -7.82 -1.17
N ASN A 192 -7.40 -8.70 -1.90
CA ASN A 192 -7.63 -10.14 -1.98
C ASN A 192 -9.12 -10.48 -2.17
N GLY A 193 -9.71 -11.27 -1.27
CA GLY A 193 -11.10 -11.71 -1.36
C GLY A 193 -12.09 -10.57 -1.52
N GLN A 194 -11.97 -9.49 -0.73
CA GLN A 194 -12.87 -8.34 -0.81
C GLN A 194 -12.79 -7.65 -2.19
N PHE A 195 -11.57 -7.52 -2.73
CA PHE A 195 -11.36 -6.99 -4.06
C PHE A 195 -11.97 -7.88 -5.14
N PHE A 196 -11.75 -9.20 -5.07
CA PHE A 196 -12.32 -10.13 -6.05
C PHE A 196 -13.84 -10.23 -5.96
N ASP A 197 -14.41 -10.22 -4.76
CA ASP A 197 -15.86 -10.20 -4.56
C ASP A 197 -16.47 -8.93 -5.16
N PHE A 198 -15.81 -7.78 -4.99
CA PHE A 198 -16.19 -6.54 -5.65
C PHE A 198 -16.14 -6.67 -7.18
N ILE A 199 -15.03 -7.10 -7.76
CA ILE A 199 -14.92 -7.24 -9.23
C ILE A 199 -15.95 -8.24 -9.76
N LYS A 200 -16.13 -9.38 -9.10
CA LYS A 200 -17.09 -10.41 -9.51
C LYS A 200 -18.53 -9.89 -9.48
N LYS A 201 -18.88 -9.08 -8.48
CA LYS A 201 -20.21 -8.49 -8.31
C LYS A 201 -20.48 -7.35 -9.30
N TYR A 202 -19.51 -6.47 -9.54
CA TYR A 202 -19.72 -5.22 -10.29
C TYR A 202 -19.30 -5.30 -11.76
N VAL A 203 -18.40 -6.22 -12.10
CA VAL A 203 -17.76 -6.29 -13.41
C VAL A 203 -18.09 -7.63 -14.08
N GLY A 204 -17.88 -8.73 -13.36
CA GLY A 204 -18.20 -10.08 -13.81
C GLY A 204 -17.16 -11.13 -13.41
N THR A 205 -17.55 -12.39 -13.58
CA THR A 205 -16.71 -13.55 -13.20
C THR A 205 -15.49 -13.69 -14.09
N ALA A 206 -15.64 -13.52 -15.40
CA ALA A 206 -14.54 -13.62 -16.36
C ALA A 206 -13.49 -12.52 -16.13
N GLU A 207 -13.95 -11.31 -15.82
CA GLU A 207 -13.11 -10.15 -15.50
C GLU A 207 -12.35 -10.38 -14.19
N CYS A 208 -13.02 -10.90 -13.16
CA CYS A 208 -12.38 -11.29 -11.91
C CYS A 208 -11.24 -12.30 -12.13
N GLU A 209 -11.49 -13.35 -12.91
CA GLU A 209 -10.49 -14.36 -13.21
C GLU A 209 -9.31 -13.82 -14.05
N ILE A 210 -9.57 -12.88 -14.97
CA ILE A 210 -8.52 -12.15 -15.71
C ILE A 210 -7.59 -11.42 -14.75
N LEU A 211 -8.15 -10.73 -13.76
CA LEU A 211 -7.35 -9.99 -12.77
C LEU A 211 -6.61 -10.94 -11.81
N GLU A 212 -7.29 -12.00 -11.36
CA GLU A 212 -6.71 -13.01 -10.47
C GLU A 212 -5.55 -13.77 -11.12
N LYS A 213 -5.69 -14.21 -12.38
CA LYS A 213 -4.61 -14.89 -13.12
C LYS A 213 -3.39 -14.00 -13.32
N GLN A 214 -3.58 -12.69 -13.39
CA GLN A 214 -2.50 -11.71 -13.45
C GLN A 214 -1.92 -11.33 -12.09
N ALA A 215 -2.38 -11.93 -10.98
CA ALA A 215 -2.01 -11.57 -9.62
C ALA A 215 -2.32 -10.10 -9.27
N ILE A 216 -3.40 -9.55 -9.83
CA ILE A 216 -3.91 -8.22 -9.50
C ILE A 216 -4.84 -8.39 -8.31
N THR A 217 -4.33 -8.19 -7.11
CA THR A 217 -5.02 -8.55 -5.86
C THR A 217 -5.67 -7.37 -5.13
N ASN A 218 -5.51 -6.14 -5.61
CA ASN A 218 -6.10 -4.97 -4.96
C ASN A 218 -6.35 -3.82 -5.96
N VAL A 219 -7.11 -2.82 -5.52
CA VAL A 219 -7.48 -1.66 -6.34
C VAL A 219 -6.25 -0.86 -6.81
N ARG A 220 -5.21 -0.72 -5.98
CA ARG A 220 -4.00 0.04 -6.35
C ARG A 220 -3.26 -0.61 -7.51
N LEU A 221 -3.14 -1.94 -7.51
CA LEU A 221 -2.52 -2.69 -8.60
C LEU A 221 -3.33 -2.55 -9.90
N LEU A 222 -4.65 -2.66 -9.83
CA LEU A 222 -5.52 -2.49 -10.98
C LEU A 222 -5.32 -1.11 -11.65
N LEU A 223 -5.24 -0.05 -10.83
CA LEU A 223 -5.08 1.32 -11.33
C LEU A 223 -3.72 1.61 -11.99
N ARG A 224 -2.69 0.80 -11.68
CA ARG A 224 -1.33 0.95 -12.22
C ARG A 224 -1.10 0.17 -13.51
N ILE A 225 -1.90 -0.85 -13.77
CA ILE A 225 -1.71 -1.71 -14.94
C ILE A 225 -2.16 -0.99 -16.20
N LYS A 226 -1.26 -0.98 -17.20
CA LYS A 226 -1.49 -0.31 -18.49
C LYS A 226 -2.32 -1.17 -19.44
N HIS A 227 -2.08 -2.48 -19.43
CA HIS A 227 -2.64 -3.41 -20.41
C HIS A 227 -3.14 -4.69 -19.72
N PRO A 228 -4.33 -4.68 -19.09
CA PRO A 228 -4.85 -5.84 -18.35
C PRO A 228 -5.17 -7.04 -19.25
N PHE A 229 -5.04 -6.91 -20.57
CA PHE A 229 -5.30 -7.97 -21.54
C PHE A 229 -4.03 -8.56 -22.16
N SER A 230 -2.83 -8.03 -21.84
CA SER A 230 -1.58 -8.56 -22.38
C SER A 230 -1.31 -10.01 -21.96
N LEU A 231 -1.99 -10.49 -20.91
CA LEU A 231 -1.98 -11.90 -20.51
C LEU A 231 -2.42 -12.82 -21.66
N PHE A 232 -3.24 -12.36 -22.60
CA PHE A 232 -3.74 -13.19 -23.68
C PHE A 232 -2.77 -13.30 -24.85
N ASP A 233 -1.73 -12.47 -24.93
CA ASP A 233 -0.61 -12.66 -25.87
C ASP A 233 0.26 -13.86 -25.49
N VAL A 234 0.11 -14.33 -24.24
CA VAL A 234 0.90 -15.39 -23.65
C VAL A 234 0.38 -16.76 -24.09
N ASN A 235 1.26 -17.58 -24.66
CA ASN A 235 0.94 -18.96 -25.03
C ASN A 235 1.12 -19.89 -23.81
N CYS A 236 0.14 -19.85 -22.89
CA CYS A 236 0.12 -20.63 -21.66
C CYS A 236 -1.13 -21.54 -21.62
N GLU A 237 -0.96 -22.79 -21.19
CA GLU A 237 -2.04 -23.79 -21.12
C GLU A 237 -3.13 -23.40 -20.09
N ASP A 238 -2.71 -22.87 -18.95
CA ASP A 238 -3.60 -22.41 -17.87
C ASP A 238 -4.55 -21.28 -18.29
N LEU A 239 -4.29 -20.64 -19.43
CA LEU A 239 -5.07 -19.54 -19.97
C LEU A 239 -6.04 -19.98 -21.07
N VAL A 240 -6.01 -21.23 -21.53
CA VAL A 240 -6.82 -21.69 -22.68
C VAL A 240 -8.32 -21.54 -22.40
N ASP A 241 -8.79 -22.01 -21.24
CA ASP A 241 -10.21 -21.94 -20.89
C ASP A 241 -10.67 -20.50 -20.62
N LEU A 242 -9.81 -19.68 -20.03
CA LEU A 242 -10.08 -18.27 -19.85
C LEU A 242 -10.13 -17.53 -21.19
N LYS A 243 -9.20 -17.81 -22.11
CA LYS A 243 -9.19 -17.26 -23.47
C LYS A 243 -10.46 -17.60 -24.23
N ARG A 244 -10.93 -18.85 -24.17
CA ARG A 244 -12.18 -19.29 -24.83
C ARG A 244 -13.41 -18.53 -24.32
N ARG A 245 -13.46 -18.24 -23.01
CA ARG A 245 -14.56 -17.48 -22.42
C ARG A 245 -14.44 -15.98 -22.65
N ALA A 246 -13.23 -15.43 -22.61
CA ALA A 246 -12.99 -14.00 -22.63
C ALA A 246 -12.77 -13.41 -24.03
N CYS A 247 -12.43 -14.24 -25.02
CA CYS A 247 -12.07 -13.79 -26.36
C CYS A 247 -12.92 -14.48 -27.44
N PHE A 248 -12.95 -13.88 -28.63
CA PHE A 248 -13.22 -14.56 -29.88
C PHE A 248 -11.89 -15.05 -30.43
N ILE A 249 -11.77 -16.35 -30.72
CA ILE A 249 -10.54 -16.96 -31.23
C ILE A 249 -10.76 -17.31 -32.70
N TYR A 250 -9.87 -16.84 -33.57
CA TYR A 250 -9.90 -17.17 -34.99
C TYR A 250 -9.30 -18.57 -35.20
N PRO A 251 -10.05 -19.53 -35.78
CA PRO A 251 -9.62 -20.93 -35.85
C PRO A 251 -8.29 -21.17 -36.58
N ASN A 252 -7.96 -20.31 -37.55
CA ASN A 252 -6.85 -20.55 -38.49
C ASN A 252 -5.57 -19.78 -38.14
N THR A 253 -5.68 -18.66 -37.43
CA THR A 253 -4.53 -17.80 -37.12
C THR A 253 -4.13 -17.87 -35.64
N ASN A 254 -4.97 -18.48 -34.80
CA ASN A 254 -4.85 -18.41 -33.34
C ASN A 254 -4.80 -16.97 -32.80
N GLU A 255 -5.16 -15.99 -33.63
CA GLU A 255 -5.39 -14.62 -33.23
C GLU A 255 -6.65 -14.58 -32.37
N TYR A 256 -6.69 -13.63 -31.45
CA TYR A 256 -7.80 -13.46 -30.55
C TYR A 256 -8.22 -11.99 -30.49
N VAL A 257 -9.50 -11.78 -30.25
CA VAL A 257 -10.07 -10.47 -29.96
C VAL A 257 -10.79 -10.59 -28.63
N VAL A 258 -10.36 -9.85 -27.61
CA VAL A 258 -11.06 -9.78 -26.33
C VAL A 258 -12.50 -9.33 -26.59
N ARG A 259 -13.47 -10.04 -26.02
CA ARG A 259 -14.88 -9.71 -26.20
C ARG A 259 -15.09 -8.24 -25.78
N PRO A 260 -15.69 -7.39 -26.63
CA PRO A 260 -15.81 -5.95 -26.35
C PRO A 260 -16.44 -5.63 -25.01
N GLY A 261 -17.42 -6.42 -24.55
CA GLY A 261 -18.03 -6.26 -23.23
C GLY A 261 -17.05 -6.43 -22.07
N ILE A 262 -16.22 -7.47 -22.10
CA ILE A 262 -15.19 -7.72 -21.06
C ILE A 262 -14.15 -6.60 -21.05
N LYS A 263 -13.72 -6.18 -22.25
CA LYS A 263 -12.80 -5.05 -22.41
C LYS A 263 -13.38 -3.78 -21.80
N TYR A 264 -14.61 -3.44 -22.21
CA TYR A 264 -15.33 -2.27 -21.73
C TYR A 264 -15.54 -2.31 -20.22
N ASN A 265 -15.92 -3.44 -19.64
CA ASN A 265 -16.20 -3.58 -18.22
C ASN A 265 -14.96 -3.30 -17.35
N ILE A 266 -13.80 -3.87 -17.70
CA ILE A 266 -12.54 -3.62 -16.98
C ILE A 266 -12.07 -2.17 -17.17
N GLU A 267 -12.14 -1.64 -18.39
CA GLU A 267 -11.76 -0.24 -18.65
C GLU A 267 -12.67 0.73 -17.88
N TYR A 268 -13.98 0.45 -17.86
CA TYR A 268 -14.98 1.23 -17.15
C TYR A 268 -14.73 1.25 -15.65
N VAL A 269 -14.58 0.08 -15.00
CA VAL A 269 -14.33 0.03 -13.55
C VAL A 269 -13.00 0.68 -13.18
N THR A 270 -11.97 0.52 -14.02
CA THR A 270 -10.66 1.14 -13.81
C THR A 270 -10.77 2.66 -13.87
N GLU A 271 -11.50 3.19 -14.84
CA GLU A 271 -11.73 4.63 -14.97
C GLU A 271 -12.60 5.17 -13.83
N LEU A 272 -13.63 4.43 -13.42
CA LEU A 272 -14.48 4.79 -12.27
C LEU A 272 -13.66 4.89 -10.98
N LEU A 273 -12.83 3.87 -10.70
CA LEU A 273 -11.93 3.86 -9.54
C LEU A 273 -10.88 4.96 -9.61
N ARG A 274 -10.37 5.29 -10.81
CA ARG A 274 -9.44 6.40 -11.01
C ARG A 274 -10.08 7.75 -10.69
N ARG A 275 -11.32 7.98 -11.10
CA ARG A 275 -12.09 9.19 -10.74
C ARG A 275 -12.38 9.25 -9.25
N PHE A 276 -12.72 8.12 -8.64
CA PHE A 276 -12.90 8.01 -7.19
C PHE A 276 -11.61 8.39 -6.45
N GLN A 277 -10.47 7.84 -6.86
CA GLN A 277 -9.16 8.17 -6.31
C GLN A 277 -8.83 9.65 -6.49
N GLN A 278 -9.05 10.23 -7.68
CA GLN A 278 -8.80 11.65 -7.91
C GLN A 278 -9.68 12.57 -7.05
N ASN A 279 -10.94 12.19 -6.80
CA ASN A 279 -11.80 12.95 -5.91
C ASN A 279 -11.32 12.86 -4.46
N PHE A 280 -10.93 11.66 -4.02
CA PHE A 280 -10.34 11.43 -2.70
C PHE A 280 -9.02 12.20 -2.51
N ASP A 281 -8.18 12.21 -3.54
CA ASP A 281 -6.93 12.96 -3.57
C ASP A 281 -7.18 14.47 -3.63
N LYS A 282 -8.18 14.98 -4.36
CA LYS A 282 -8.54 16.42 -4.36
C LYS A 282 -9.04 16.89 -2.99
N LEU A 283 -9.74 16.03 -2.26
CA LEU A 283 -10.12 16.28 -0.86
C LEU A 283 -8.91 16.32 0.08
N ASN A 284 -7.81 15.64 -0.27
CA ASN A 284 -6.64 15.48 0.59
C ASN A 284 -5.40 16.30 0.17
N ASN A 285 -5.28 16.68 -1.10
CA ASN A 285 -4.07 17.25 -1.73
C ASN A 285 -4.40 18.60 -2.38
N ASN A 286 -4.31 19.64 -1.56
CA ASN A 286 -3.99 20.99 -2.03
C ASN A 286 -2.50 21.19 -2.30
N ASP A 287 -1.65 20.15 -2.25
CA ASP A 287 -0.22 20.35 -2.48
C ASP A 287 0.48 19.18 -3.19
N THR A 288 1.25 19.57 -4.20
CA THR A 288 2.41 18.90 -4.83
C THR A 288 2.20 17.88 -5.97
N ASN A 289 2.44 18.38 -7.19
CA ASN A 289 2.93 17.62 -8.34
C ASN A 289 4.46 17.36 -8.22
N LEU A 290 4.95 16.32 -8.90
CA LEU A 290 5.90 16.44 -10.05
C LEU A 290 7.03 15.37 -10.10
N PHE A 291 7.29 14.96 -11.36
CA PHE A 291 8.48 14.34 -11.97
C PHE A 291 8.64 12.82 -12.12
N LYS A 292 8.82 12.43 -13.39
CA LYS A 292 9.31 11.15 -13.94
C LYS A 292 10.77 11.32 -14.37
N THR A 293 11.61 10.32 -14.14
CA THR A 293 12.89 10.18 -14.88
C THR A 293 13.27 8.71 -15.02
N THR A 294 13.94 8.43 -16.13
CA THR A 294 14.19 7.13 -16.79
C THR A 294 15.66 6.76 -16.63
N THR A 295 16.01 5.49 -16.32
CA THR A 295 17.41 5.01 -16.44
C THR A 295 17.51 3.50 -16.73
N THR A 296 18.69 3.13 -17.23
CA THR A 296 19.06 2.04 -18.15
C THR A 296 19.77 0.88 -17.44
N CYS A 297 19.50 -0.38 -17.82
CA CYS A 297 19.99 -1.59 -17.15
C CYS A 297 21.49 -1.91 -17.35
N LEU A 298 22.11 -2.49 -16.30
CA LEU A 298 23.38 -3.23 -16.34
C LEU A 298 23.12 -4.74 -16.47
N GLN A 299 23.87 -5.41 -17.35
CA GLN A 299 23.69 -6.82 -17.72
C GLN A 299 24.33 -7.78 -16.69
N ALA A 300 23.58 -8.79 -16.28
CA ALA A 300 24.03 -9.86 -15.38
C ALA A 300 24.75 -10.97 -16.16
N ASN A 301 26.05 -11.15 -15.95
CA ASN A 301 26.75 -12.40 -16.32
C ASN A 301 28.04 -12.67 -15.52
N GLU A 302 28.17 -12.13 -14.29
CA GLU A 302 29.38 -12.35 -13.47
C GLU A 302 29.18 -13.39 -12.35
N GLN A 303 30.19 -14.25 -12.20
CA GLN A 303 30.30 -15.33 -11.22
C GLN A 303 30.07 -14.83 -9.76
N PRO A 304 29.45 -15.64 -8.88
CA PRO A 304 29.12 -15.23 -7.50
C PRO A 304 30.35 -14.84 -6.65
N ALA A 305 31.53 -15.35 -6.98
CA ALA A 305 32.79 -14.99 -6.31
C ALA A 305 33.26 -13.56 -6.63
N THR A 306 33.01 -13.06 -7.85
CA THR A 306 33.36 -11.69 -8.26
C THR A 306 32.41 -10.67 -7.63
N LEU A 307 31.12 -11.03 -7.55
CA LEU A 307 30.08 -10.20 -6.93
C LEU A 307 30.33 -10.03 -5.41
N LEU A 308 30.74 -11.11 -4.73
CA LEU A 308 31.18 -11.07 -3.34
C LEU A 308 32.42 -10.19 -3.14
N LYS A 309 33.41 -10.29 -4.04
CA LYS A 309 34.61 -9.45 -3.97
C LYS A 309 34.29 -7.97 -4.18
N ASN A 310 33.47 -7.65 -5.19
CA ASN A 310 33.03 -6.28 -5.48
C ASN A 310 32.21 -5.68 -4.32
N LEU A 311 31.33 -6.48 -3.70
CA LEU A 311 30.58 -6.07 -2.51
C LEU A 311 31.50 -5.82 -1.32
N ASN A 312 32.47 -6.69 -1.08
CA ASN A 312 33.42 -6.54 0.02
C ASN A 312 34.31 -5.31 -0.18
N ASP A 313 34.78 -5.07 -1.40
CA ASP A 313 35.56 -3.88 -1.76
C ASP A 313 34.70 -2.61 -1.62
N PHE A 314 33.42 -2.64 -2.02
CA PHE A 314 32.48 -1.53 -1.83
C PHE A 314 32.26 -1.21 -0.34
N VAL A 315 32.01 -2.23 0.48
CA VAL A 315 31.79 -2.11 1.93
C VAL A 315 33.04 -1.54 2.60
N ASN A 316 34.23 -2.05 2.27
CA ASN A 316 35.50 -1.59 2.84
C ASN A 316 35.85 -0.15 2.43
N ASN A 317 35.61 0.22 1.17
CA ASN A 317 35.87 1.60 0.69
C ASN A 317 34.84 2.62 1.20
N SER A 318 33.61 2.18 1.48
CA SER A 318 32.52 3.05 1.95
C SER A 318 32.56 3.32 3.46
N ARG A 319 33.30 2.50 4.22
CA ARG A 319 33.37 2.56 5.69
C ARG A 319 33.95 3.86 6.23
N GLU A 320 34.80 4.54 5.44
CA GLU A 320 35.47 5.78 5.83
C GLU A 320 34.70 7.06 5.45
N GLN A 321 33.66 6.96 4.60
CA GLN A 321 32.92 8.14 4.11
C GLN A 321 31.41 8.12 4.41
N ASN A 322 30.85 7.01 4.88
CA ASN A 322 29.39 6.85 5.04
C ASN A 322 28.97 6.54 6.49
N GLU A 323 29.34 7.40 7.45
CA GLU A 323 28.69 7.41 8.79
C GLU A 323 27.16 7.56 8.69
N HIS A 324 26.67 8.07 7.56
CA HIS A 324 25.27 8.33 7.36
C HIS A 324 24.45 7.09 7.00
N GLN A 325 24.98 5.93 6.58
CA GLN A 325 24.15 4.80 6.07
C GLN A 325 24.22 3.47 6.85
N PRO A 326 23.84 3.44 8.15
CA PRO A 326 23.97 2.25 9.00
C PRO A 326 23.18 1.02 8.53
N PHE A 327 21.97 1.19 7.98
CA PHE A 327 21.19 0.04 7.51
C PHE A 327 21.80 -0.62 6.27
N LEU A 328 22.12 0.15 5.22
CA LEU A 328 22.66 -0.43 3.98
C LEU A 328 23.96 -1.19 4.27
N PHE A 329 24.83 -0.60 5.10
CA PHE A 329 26.06 -1.27 5.54
C PHE A 329 25.74 -2.54 6.33
N ALA A 330 24.85 -2.47 7.32
CA ALA A 330 24.42 -3.64 8.10
C ALA A 330 23.78 -4.72 7.20
N PHE A 331 23.02 -4.34 6.18
CA PHE A 331 22.36 -5.24 5.24
C PHE A 331 23.39 -5.93 4.33
N LEU A 332 24.34 -5.17 3.78
CA LEU A 332 25.41 -5.70 2.95
C LEU A 332 26.37 -6.59 3.75
N GLU A 333 26.80 -6.17 4.95
CA GLU A 333 27.59 -7.00 5.85
C GLU A 333 26.85 -8.29 6.20
N ASN A 334 25.53 -8.21 6.45
CA ASN A 334 24.72 -9.38 6.75
C ASN A 334 24.71 -10.38 5.59
N ILE A 335 24.57 -9.90 4.35
CA ILE A 335 24.67 -10.74 3.14
C ILE A 335 26.04 -11.39 3.05
N ILE A 336 27.13 -10.59 3.14
CA ILE A 336 28.50 -11.09 3.01
C ILE A 336 28.79 -12.16 4.08
N ASN A 337 28.44 -11.88 5.34
CA ASN A 337 28.64 -12.79 6.45
C ASN A 337 27.84 -14.08 6.29
N ASN A 338 26.57 -14.00 5.88
CA ASN A 338 25.73 -15.17 5.68
C ASN A 338 26.13 -16.00 4.47
N LEU A 339 26.58 -15.39 3.38
CA LEU A 339 27.11 -16.13 2.23
C LEU A 339 28.36 -16.94 2.59
N GLY A 340 29.14 -16.51 3.60
CA GLY A 340 30.25 -17.28 4.16
C GLY A 340 29.83 -18.40 5.14
N ARG A 341 28.55 -18.48 5.51
CA ARG A 341 28.01 -19.45 6.47
C ARG A 341 27.21 -20.55 5.76
N SER A 342 26.98 -21.66 6.45
CA SER A 342 26.03 -22.66 5.97
C SER A 342 24.60 -22.11 6.08
N LYS A 343 23.70 -22.53 5.19
CA LYS A 343 22.30 -22.06 5.14
C LYS A 343 21.54 -22.17 6.46
N ASN A 344 21.90 -23.16 7.28
CA ASN A 344 21.27 -23.41 8.59
C ASN A 344 21.82 -22.50 9.70
N ASN A 345 22.91 -21.78 9.45
CA ASN A 345 23.62 -20.94 10.40
C ASN A 345 23.60 -19.46 9.99
N TYR A 346 22.64 -19.06 9.17
CA TYR A 346 22.45 -17.64 8.86
C TYR A 346 22.03 -16.91 10.13
N GLU A 347 22.67 -15.78 10.40
CA GLU A 347 22.26 -14.87 11.47
C GLU A 347 21.93 -13.53 10.84
N TYR A 348 21.01 -12.81 11.44
CA TYR A 348 20.51 -11.58 10.87
C TYR A 348 20.68 -10.47 11.88
N ASN A 349 21.31 -9.38 11.44
CA ASN A 349 21.36 -8.14 12.21
C ASN A 349 19.93 -7.65 12.50
N GLU A 350 19.72 -7.04 13.68
CA GLU A 350 18.40 -6.54 14.12
C GLU A 350 17.75 -5.59 13.10
N TYR A 351 18.53 -4.70 12.46
CA TYR A 351 18.00 -3.80 11.43
C TYR A 351 17.44 -4.56 10.23
N VAL A 352 18.12 -5.65 9.82
CA VAL A 352 17.70 -6.51 8.71
C VAL A 352 16.44 -7.29 9.09
N GLN A 353 16.34 -7.75 10.32
CA GLN A 353 15.14 -8.45 10.82
C GLN A 353 13.92 -7.53 10.89
N ARG A 354 14.11 -6.27 11.32
CA ARG A 354 13.06 -5.24 11.31
C ARG A 354 12.63 -4.89 9.89
N PHE A 355 13.58 -4.68 8.98
CA PHE A 355 13.29 -4.45 7.55
C PHE A 355 12.54 -5.63 6.93
N ALA A 356 12.98 -6.86 7.18
CA ALA A 356 12.30 -8.06 6.72
C ALA A 356 10.84 -8.12 7.20
N THR A 357 10.59 -7.70 8.44
CA THR A 357 9.24 -7.58 9.04
C THR A 357 8.40 -6.57 8.31
N ALA A 358 8.93 -5.36 8.09
CA ALA A 358 8.29 -4.35 7.25
C ALA A 358 7.92 -4.90 5.88
N LEU A 359 8.89 -5.51 5.21
CA LEU A 359 8.76 -6.02 3.86
C LEU A 359 7.67 -7.09 3.81
N HIS A 360 7.71 -8.09 4.69
CA HIS A 360 6.72 -9.16 4.75
C HIS A 360 5.30 -8.62 4.94
N ILE A 361 5.11 -7.65 5.83
CA ILE A 361 3.80 -7.05 6.10
C ILE A 361 3.30 -6.26 4.88
N LEU A 362 4.17 -5.48 4.23
CA LEU A 362 3.79 -4.57 3.15
C LEU A 362 3.58 -5.28 1.81
N VAL A 363 4.47 -6.20 1.44
CA VAL A 363 4.44 -6.87 0.14
C VAL A 363 3.73 -8.24 0.17
N GLY A 364 3.44 -8.73 1.37
CA GLY A 364 2.84 -10.04 1.62
C GLY A 364 3.84 -11.20 1.56
N SER A 365 3.41 -12.35 2.10
CA SER A 365 4.26 -13.54 2.29
C SER A 365 4.88 -14.08 1.00
N ASN A 366 4.11 -14.16 -0.09
CA ASN A 366 4.60 -14.68 -1.36
C ASN A 366 5.71 -13.80 -1.96
N THR A 367 5.51 -12.48 -1.96
CA THR A 367 6.49 -11.53 -2.49
C THR A 367 7.73 -11.47 -1.60
N TYR A 368 7.54 -11.56 -0.28
CA TYR A 368 8.65 -11.64 0.67
C TYR A 368 9.52 -12.88 0.44
N GLU A 369 8.91 -14.08 0.37
CA GLU A 369 9.64 -15.32 0.11
C GLU A 369 10.33 -15.31 -1.25
N PHE A 370 9.68 -14.68 -2.24
CA PHE A 370 10.30 -14.44 -3.53
C PHE A 370 11.59 -13.62 -3.40
N ILE A 371 11.53 -12.44 -2.79
CA ILE A 371 12.73 -11.59 -2.61
C ILE A 371 13.79 -12.35 -1.81
N ARG A 372 13.41 -13.05 -0.73
CA ARG A 372 14.30 -13.83 0.12
C ARG A 372 15.06 -14.92 -0.64
N ILE A 373 14.39 -15.67 -1.50
CA ILE A 373 15.02 -16.77 -2.25
C ILE A 373 15.99 -16.24 -3.30
N ASN A 374 15.69 -15.08 -3.89
CA ASN A 374 16.54 -14.44 -4.90
C ASN A 374 17.67 -13.60 -4.28
N LEU A 375 17.66 -13.40 -2.97
CA LEU A 375 18.71 -12.77 -2.18
C LEU A 375 19.20 -13.71 -1.05
N PRO A 376 19.98 -14.76 -1.38
CA PRO A 376 20.46 -15.71 -0.39
C PRO A 376 21.27 -15.01 0.72
N GLY A 377 20.89 -15.25 1.98
CA GLY A 377 21.56 -14.67 3.14
C GLY A 377 21.15 -13.23 3.48
N ALA A 378 20.34 -12.57 2.65
CA ALA A 378 19.89 -11.20 2.92
C ALA A 378 18.71 -11.16 3.89
N LEU A 379 17.71 -12.02 3.68
CA LEU A 379 16.46 -12.00 4.44
C LEU A 379 16.24 -13.32 5.20
N PRO A 380 15.66 -13.27 6.41
CA PRO A 380 15.35 -14.47 7.21
C PRO A 380 14.17 -15.26 6.62
N TYR A 381 14.12 -16.55 6.91
CA TYR A 381 12.93 -17.37 6.62
C TYR A 381 11.72 -16.87 7.41
N VAL A 382 10.50 -17.08 6.89
CA VAL A 382 9.26 -16.73 7.62
C VAL A 382 9.24 -17.32 9.02
N SER A 383 9.66 -18.58 9.21
CA SER A 383 9.70 -19.19 10.55
C SER A 383 10.67 -18.50 11.50
N THR A 384 11.87 -18.13 11.01
CA THR A 384 12.85 -17.34 11.76
C THR A 384 12.31 -15.97 12.11
N GLN A 385 11.59 -15.35 11.16
CA GLN A 385 10.95 -14.07 11.36
C GLN A 385 9.79 -14.14 12.35
N GLU A 386 8.95 -15.17 12.31
CA GLU A 386 7.89 -15.39 13.29
C GLU A 386 8.46 -15.61 14.68
N GLN A 387 9.56 -16.38 14.80
CA GLN A 387 10.27 -16.54 16.06
C GLN A 387 10.86 -15.22 16.54
N HIS A 388 11.45 -14.44 15.65
CA HIS A 388 11.93 -13.11 15.99
C HIS A 388 10.79 -12.19 16.39
N ASN A 389 9.66 -12.17 15.69
CA ASN A 389 8.48 -11.37 16.02
C ASN A 389 7.81 -11.81 17.34
N LYS A 390 7.97 -13.08 17.74
CA LYS A 390 7.60 -13.55 19.09
C LYS A 390 8.56 -13.03 20.16
N ASN A 391 9.84 -12.88 19.81
CA ASN A 391 10.88 -12.39 20.72
C ASN A 391 10.95 -10.86 20.80
N ILE A 392 10.60 -10.16 19.71
CA ILE A 392 10.33 -8.74 19.74
C ILE A 392 8.96 -8.56 20.41
N ASP A 393 8.83 -7.52 21.21
CA ASP A 393 7.60 -7.06 21.85
C ASP A 393 6.55 -6.53 20.82
N LEU A 394 6.45 -7.15 19.62
CA LEU A 394 5.45 -6.85 18.60
C LEU A 394 4.13 -7.59 18.87
N LYS A 395 4.16 -8.71 19.59
CA LYS A 395 2.94 -9.42 19.99
C LYS A 395 2.21 -8.62 21.08
N MET A 396 1.00 -8.15 20.77
CA MET A 396 0.10 -7.60 21.78
C MET A 396 -0.72 -8.73 22.39
N ASN A 397 -0.69 -8.83 23.72
CA ASN A 397 -1.56 -9.74 24.43
C ASN A 397 -2.92 -9.07 24.66
N GLU A 398 -3.97 -9.88 24.66
CA GLU A 398 -5.34 -9.45 24.94
C GLU A 398 -5.41 -8.74 26.30
N CYS A 399 -6.10 -7.60 26.36
CA CYS A 399 -6.29 -6.79 27.57
C CYS A 399 -5.01 -6.16 28.15
N GLN A 400 -3.86 -6.28 27.49
CA GLN A 400 -2.61 -5.71 27.97
C GLN A 400 -2.38 -4.30 27.41
N PHE A 401 -2.32 -3.32 28.30
CA PHE A 401 -1.93 -1.95 27.96
C PHE A 401 -0.42 -1.77 28.03
N ARG A 402 0.17 -1.10 27.03
CA ARG A 402 1.61 -0.85 26.95
C ARG A 402 1.99 0.53 27.50
N PHE A 403 1.55 0.83 28.72
CA PHE A 403 1.79 2.15 29.34
C PHE A 403 3.28 2.49 29.48
N ASP A 404 4.12 1.51 29.79
CA ASP A 404 5.58 1.74 29.92
C ASP A 404 6.21 2.16 28.59
N ARG A 405 5.77 1.55 27.48
CA ARG A 405 6.22 1.91 26.12
C ARG A 405 5.68 3.26 25.69
N LEU A 406 4.41 3.54 26.00
CA LEU A 406 3.84 4.86 25.76
C LEU A 406 4.66 5.91 26.51
N LYS A 407 4.95 5.70 27.79
CA LYS A 407 5.77 6.62 28.59
C LYS A 407 7.15 6.83 27.96
N GLY A 408 7.88 5.76 27.63
CA GLY A 408 9.18 5.88 26.98
C GLY A 408 9.11 6.62 25.62
N HIS A 409 8.05 6.40 24.86
CA HIS A 409 7.81 7.13 23.62
C HIS A 409 7.57 8.64 23.87
N LEU A 410 6.71 8.96 24.85
CA LEU A 410 6.41 10.34 25.28
C LEU A 410 7.66 11.07 25.80
N ASP A 411 8.48 10.39 26.59
CA ASP A 411 9.76 10.90 27.09
C ASP A 411 10.70 11.21 25.91
N THR A 412 10.77 10.33 24.91
CA THR A 412 11.64 10.50 23.72
C THR A 412 11.25 11.73 22.89
N ILE A 413 9.96 12.02 22.78
CA ILE A 413 9.45 13.18 22.02
C ILE A 413 9.23 14.41 22.91
N ASN A 414 9.61 14.33 24.20
CA ASN A 414 9.40 15.36 25.21
C ASN A 414 7.95 15.89 25.25
N SER A 415 6.99 14.98 25.24
CA SER A 415 5.56 15.31 25.31
C SER A 415 4.93 14.75 26.59
N ASN A 416 4.10 15.57 27.24
CA ASN A 416 3.32 15.18 28.42
C ASN A 416 1.82 15.04 28.12
N PHE A 417 1.41 15.31 26.87
CA PHE A 417 0.01 15.39 26.49
C PHE A 417 -0.26 14.47 25.31
N VAL A 418 -1.43 13.83 25.30
CA VAL A 418 -1.83 12.91 24.24
C VAL A 418 -3.31 13.05 23.94
N TYR A 419 -3.68 12.79 22.68
CA TYR A 419 -5.04 12.42 22.32
C TYR A 419 -5.18 10.91 22.45
N LEU A 420 -6.27 10.47 23.05
CA LEU A 420 -6.66 9.06 23.10
C LEU A 420 -7.88 8.90 22.19
N SER A 421 -7.80 7.97 21.25
CA SER A 421 -8.96 7.48 20.51
C SER A 421 -9.23 6.03 20.86
N GLU A 422 -10.52 5.72 20.93
CA GLU A 422 -11.05 4.39 21.18
C GLU A 422 -12.00 4.05 20.03
N ASP A 423 -11.84 2.87 19.45
CA ASP A 423 -12.72 2.40 18.38
C ASP A 423 -12.93 0.89 18.49
N CYS A 424 -14.07 0.42 18.00
CA CYS A 424 -14.52 -0.95 18.17
C CYS A 424 -14.84 -1.58 16.82
N SER A 425 -14.25 -2.75 16.54
CA SER A 425 -14.42 -3.49 15.29
C SER A 425 -15.07 -4.84 15.53
N GLY A 426 -15.98 -5.25 14.64
CA GLY A 426 -16.57 -6.58 14.67
C GLY A 426 -15.57 -7.67 14.30
N VAL A 427 -15.56 -8.78 15.06
CA VAL A 427 -14.70 -9.94 14.83
C VAL A 427 -15.49 -11.24 14.82
N VAL A 428 -14.97 -12.23 14.09
CA VAL A 428 -15.53 -13.58 14.12
C VAL A 428 -15.12 -14.24 15.43
N SER A 429 -16.08 -14.43 16.33
CA SER A 429 -15.87 -15.03 17.65
C SER A 429 -15.30 -16.44 17.56
N LYS A 430 -14.02 -16.61 17.89
CA LYS A 430 -13.36 -17.93 17.91
C LYS A 430 -12.45 -18.05 19.12
N ILE A 431 -12.91 -18.78 20.14
CA ILE A 431 -12.07 -19.08 21.31
C ILE A 431 -10.80 -19.80 20.85
N SER A 432 -9.65 -19.22 21.19
CA SER A 432 -8.33 -19.76 20.88
C SER A 432 -7.56 -19.99 22.17
N TYR A 433 -6.64 -20.94 22.16
CA TYR A 433 -5.76 -21.20 23.30
C TYR A 433 -4.40 -20.54 23.04
N ASP A 434 -3.98 -19.66 23.95
CA ASP A 434 -2.63 -19.09 23.95
C ASP A 434 -1.72 -19.91 24.86
N VAL A 435 -0.82 -20.67 24.23
CA VAL A 435 0.18 -21.51 24.90
C VAL A 435 1.13 -20.68 25.78
N SER A 436 1.42 -19.43 25.38
CA SER A 436 2.42 -18.61 26.08
C SER A 436 1.95 -18.11 27.44
N THR A 437 0.64 -17.87 27.59
CA THR A 437 0.01 -17.41 28.84
C THR A 437 -0.82 -18.51 29.50
N ASN A 438 -0.86 -19.70 28.92
CA ASN A 438 -1.71 -20.82 29.34
C ASN A 438 -3.18 -20.38 29.54
N SER A 439 -3.69 -19.56 28.62
CA SER A 439 -5.02 -18.96 28.76
C SER A 439 -5.84 -19.08 27.49
N PHE A 440 -7.16 -19.11 27.65
CA PHE A 440 -8.08 -19.02 26.53
C PHE A 440 -8.38 -17.54 26.23
N VAL A 441 -8.26 -17.17 24.96
CA VAL A 441 -8.52 -15.80 24.46
C VAL A 441 -9.88 -15.74 23.75
N ASP A 442 -10.40 -14.53 23.54
CA ASP A 442 -11.69 -14.24 22.87
C ASP A 442 -12.96 -14.48 23.71
N PHE A 443 -12.79 -14.67 25.01
CA PHE A 443 -13.87 -14.52 25.99
C PHE A 443 -13.97 -13.06 26.43
N VAL A 444 -15.15 -12.63 26.88
CA VAL A 444 -15.36 -11.24 27.34
C VAL A 444 -14.70 -11.04 28.71
N PRO A 445 -13.54 -10.37 28.81
CA PRO A 445 -12.76 -10.26 30.05
C PRO A 445 -13.52 -9.53 31.15
N SER A 446 -13.26 -9.90 32.40
CA SER A 446 -13.76 -9.14 33.55
C SER A 446 -13.09 -7.78 33.63
N LEU A 447 -13.88 -6.77 34.00
CA LEU A 447 -13.40 -5.39 34.16
C LEU A 447 -13.12 -5.11 35.64
N HIS A 448 -11.93 -4.60 35.94
CA HIS A 448 -11.60 -4.02 37.25
C HIS A 448 -11.41 -2.52 37.10
N LYS A 449 -12.31 -1.72 37.67
CA LYS A 449 -12.33 -0.25 37.55
C LYS A 449 -12.36 0.23 36.08
N GLY A 450 -13.09 -0.49 35.22
CA GLY A 450 -13.19 -0.18 33.79
C GLY A 450 -12.01 -0.66 32.95
N ILE A 451 -10.98 -1.27 33.55
CA ILE A 451 -9.82 -1.83 32.83
C ILE A 451 -10.00 -3.35 32.74
N PRO A 452 -9.90 -3.95 31.55
CA PRO A 452 -9.99 -5.39 31.40
C PRO A 452 -8.80 -6.10 32.06
N GLN A 453 -9.10 -7.20 32.75
CA GLN A 453 -8.09 -7.99 33.43
C GLN A 453 -7.38 -8.92 32.45
N THR A 454 -6.06 -8.82 32.39
CA THR A 454 -5.19 -9.71 31.62
C THR A 454 -5.28 -11.15 32.13
N SER A 455 -5.28 -12.12 31.21
CA SER A 455 -5.24 -13.55 31.54
C SER A 455 -6.38 -14.04 32.44
N SER A 456 -7.57 -13.41 32.34
CA SER A 456 -8.77 -13.75 33.13
C SER A 456 -9.19 -15.23 33.01
N TYR A 457 -8.78 -15.91 31.93
CA TYR A 457 -9.19 -17.27 31.60
C TYR A 457 -8.04 -18.29 31.59
N GLN A 458 -7.05 -18.09 32.45
CA GLN A 458 -6.08 -19.13 32.76
C GLN A 458 -6.78 -20.28 33.52
N THR A 459 -6.53 -21.53 33.13
CA THR A 459 -7.02 -22.73 33.83
C THR A 459 -6.21 -23.94 33.39
N ASP A 460 -5.88 -24.80 34.35
CA ASP A 460 -5.33 -26.15 34.12
C ASP A 460 -6.40 -27.24 34.28
N ASP A 461 -7.63 -26.84 34.65
CA ASP A 461 -8.75 -27.74 34.88
C ASP A 461 -9.75 -27.73 33.71
N PHE A 462 -10.08 -28.94 33.25
CA PHE A 462 -11.02 -29.19 32.16
C PHE A 462 -12.47 -28.90 32.58
N GLU A 463 -12.86 -29.17 33.82
CA GLU A 463 -14.23 -28.91 34.28
C GLU A 463 -14.50 -27.42 34.31
N GLN A 464 -13.58 -26.65 34.90
CA GLN A 464 -13.62 -25.19 34.84
C GLN A 464 -13.63 -24.65 33.41
N LEU A 465 -12.87 -25.25 32.49
CA LEU A 465 -12.89 -24.86 31.08
C LEU A 465 -14.26 -25.10 30.44
N GLN A 466 -14.82 -26.30 30.65
CA GLN A 466 -16.13 -26.67 30.11
C GLN A 466 -17.22 -25.73 30.64
N GLU A 467 -17.21 -25.42 31.93
CA GLU A 467 -18.10 -24.45 32.54
C GLU A 467 -17.97 -23.09 31.85
N ARG A 468 -16.75 -22.58 31.66
CA ARG A 468 -16.50 -21.29 31.00
C ARG A 468 -17.03 -21.27 29.57
N PHE A 469 -16.84 -22.33 28.79
CA PHE A 469 -17.35 -22.43 27.42
C PHE A 469 -18.89 -22.38 27.34
N MET A 470 -19.58 -22.86 28.38
CA MET A 470 -21.05 -22.88 28.42
C MET A 470 -21.64 -21.60 29.01
N THR A 471 -20.92 -20.95 29.93
CA THR A 471 -21.43 -19.83 30.73
C THR A 471 -20.94 -18.47 30.29
N ILE A 472 -19.72 -18.39 29.75
CA ILE A 472 -19.08 -17.11 29.39
C ILE A 472 -19.33 -16.81 27.92
N ALA A 473 -19.77 -15.58 27.68
CA ALA A 473 -19.98 -15.09 26.34
C ALA A 473 -18.68 -15.02 25.55
N LYS A 474 -18.73 -15.46 24.29
CA LYS A 474 -17.68 -15.19 23.32
C LYS A 474 -17.74 -13.72 22.93
N SER A 475 -16.58 -13.14 22.70
CA SER A 475 -16.52 -11.78 22.21
C SER A 475 -16.79 -11.71 20.72
N SER A 476 -17.65 -10.79 20.31
CA SER A 476 -17.91 -10.44 18.91
C SER A 476 -17.24 -9.14 18.49
N LEU A 477 -16.56 -8.45 19.42
CA LEU A 477 -15.93 -7.16 19.15
C LEU A 477 -14.51 -7.10 19.70
N ILE A 478 -13.66 -6.39 18.98
CA ILE A 478 -12.34 -5.97 19.44
C ILE A 478 -12.33 -4.44 19.56
N ASN A 479 -11.97 -3.96 20.72
CA ASN A 479 -11.76 -2.56 21.04
C ASN A 479 -10.27 -2.22 20.91
N ILE A 480 -9.98 -1.11 20.26
CA ILE A 480 -8.65 -0.67 19.88
C ILE A 480 -8.45 0.71 20.48
N HIS A 481 -7.41 0.86 21.30
CA HIS A 481 -7.03 2.13 21.89
C HIS A 481 -5.77 2.66 21.20
N MET A 482 -5.88 3.81 20.55
CA MET A 482 -4.77 4.51 19.92
C MET A 482 -4.48 5.81 20.64
N VAL A 483 -3.20 6.17 20.72
CA VAL A 483 -2.73 7.36 21.42
C VAL A 483 -1.90 8.19 20.46
N GLU A 484 -2.29 9.43 20.22
CA GLU A 484 -1.52 10.37 19.40
C GLU A 484 -0.89 11.44 20.31
N PRO A 485 0.44 11.55 20.39
CA PRO A 485 1.07 12.50 21.28
C PRO A 485 0.95 13.93 20.78
N LEU A 486 0.70 14.87 21.68
CA LEU A 486 0.70 16.30 21.36
C LEU A 486 2.13 16.80 21.40
N LEU A 487 2.68 17.17 20.24
CA LEU A 487 3.97 17.84 20.21
C LEU A 487 3.85 19.17 20.98
N PRO A 488 4.77 19.46 21.92
CA PRO A 488 4.78 20.77 22.54
C PRO A 488 4.90 21.81 21.42
N SER A 489 3.99 22.79 21.39
CA SER A 489 4.20 23.95 20.55
C SER A 489 5.55 24.52 20.97
N LEU A 490 6.52 24.56 20.06
CA LEU A 490 7.66 25.43 20.27
C LEU A 490 7.04 26.81 20.44
N THR A 491 7.05 27.29 21.68
CA THR A 491 6.62 28.62 22.06
C THR A 491 7.63 29.60 21.48
N SER A 492 7.60 29.79 20.16
CA SER A 492 8.03 31.03 19.56
C SER A 492 7.02 32.07 20.01
N THR A 493 7.40 32.86 20.99
CA THR A 493 6.80 34.14 21.36
C THR A 493 6.77 35.07 20.15
N THR A 494 5.89 34.83 19.19
CA THR A 494 5.45 35.84 18.23
C THR A 494 4.05 35.45 17.74
N THR A 495 3.12 36.33 18.07
CA THR A 495 1.70 36.28 17.77
C THR A 495 1.43 36.22 16.27
N THR A 496 1.26 35.02 15.71
CA THR A 496 0.37 34.77 14.57
C THR A 496 -0.09 33.32 14.63
N MET A 497 -1.40 33.14 14.88
CA MET A 497 -2.05 31.83 14.91
C MET A 497 -2.00 31.18 13.51
N SER A 498 -1.03 30.29 13.32
CA SER A 498 -1.04 29.30 12.24
C SER A 498 -1.77 28.05 12.75
N THR A 499 -2.93 27.76 12.16
CA THR A 499 -3.80 26.63 12.50
C THR A 499 -3.38 25.31 11.84
N GLN A 500 -2.10 25.12 11.53
CA GLN A 500 -1.64 23.83 11.02
C GLN A 500 -1.29 22.88 12.18
N PRO A 501 -2.05 21.78 12.38
CA PRO A 501 -1.67 20.76 13.34
C PRO A 501 -0.38 20.08 12.86
N PHE A 502 0.68 20.15 13.66
CA PHE A 502 1.83 19.28 13.49
C PHE A 502 1.35 17.83 13.67
N LYS A 503 1.33 17.05 12.58
CA LYS A 503 1.00 15.62 12.61
C LYS A 503 2.08 14.87 13.38
N SER A 504 1.83 14.57 14.64
CA SER A 504 2.53 13.51 15.34
C SER A 504 1.98 12.15 14.87
N ARG A 505 2.70 11.06 15.15
CA ARG A 505 2.30 9.72 14.71
C ARG A 505 1.51 9.03 15.82
N PRO A 506 0.39 8.36 15.51
CA PRO A 506 -0.36 7.60 16.50
C PRO A 506 0.42 6.35 16.96
N PHE A 507 0.30 6.04 18.25
CA PHE A 507 0.88 4.92 18.97
C PHE A 507 -0.25 3.97 19.39
N LEU A 508 -0.17 2.69 19.02
CA LEU A 508 -1.17 1.70 19.44
C LEU A 508 -0.92 1.32 20.91
N LEU A 509 -1.86 1.66 21.80
CA LEU A 509 -1.69 1.52 23.24
C LEU A 509 -2.16 0.15 23.74
N ALA A 510 -3.31 -0.31 23.26
CA ALA A 510 -3.91 -1.57 23.70
C ALA A 510 -4.92 -2.10 22.68
N THR A 511 -5.10 -3.41 22.70
CA THR A 511 -6.21 -4.11 22.05
C THR A 511 -6.91 -4.94 23.11
N CYS A 512 -8.20 -4.67 23.29
CA CYS A 512 -9.02 -5.27 24.32
C CYS A 512 -10.26 -5.84 23.67
N VAL A 513 -10.72 -6.99 24.11
CA VAL A 513 -11.84 -7.68 23.47
C VAL A 513 -13.07 -7.44 24.33
N PHE A 514 -14.21 -7.07 23.72
CA PHE A 514 -15.43 -6.71 24.45
C PHE A 514 -16.69 -7.29 23.81
N ARG A 515 -17.74 -7.42 24.62
CA ARG A 515 -19.12 -7.59 24.13
C ARG A 515 -19.93 -6.37 24.56
N TYR A 516 -20.69 -5.82 23.62
CA TYR A 516 -21.89 -5.05 23.93
C TYR A 516 -23.12 -5.93 23.73
#